data_AF-A0A1G4YUN3-F1
#
_entry.id   AF-A0A1G4YUN3-F1
#
_cell.length_a   1.000
_cell.length_b   1.000
_cell.length_c   1.000
_cell.angle_alpha   90.00
_cell.angle_beta   90.00
_cell.angle_gamma   90.00
#
_symmetry.space_group_name_H-M   'P 1'
#
loop_
_entity.id
_entity.type
_entity.pdbx_description
1 polymer ?
#
loop_
_entity_poly.entity_id
_entity_poly.type
_entity_poly.pdbx_seq_one_letter_code
_entity_poly.pdbx_strand_id
1 'polypeptide(L)'
;MPFADTDFPPPTDLASAQALIAAVRSEAAAQQVALRVPPPEPTTCCGRGCNGCVWEGWLAAVAYWRDEASLLLASPEGLAAPASHSTGT
;
A
#
# COMPACT_ATOMS: atom_id res chain seq x y z
N MET A 1 18.60 11.94 -10.83
CA MET A 1 17.86 12.35 -9.61
C MET A 1 16.55 12.94 -10.11
N PRO A 2 15.40 12.26 -9.94
CA PRO A 2 14.85 11.96 -8.62
C PRO A 2 14.20 10.56 -8.51
N PHE A 3 14.69 9.71 -7.61
CA PHE A 3 14.03 8.45 -7.24
C PHE A 3 12.97 8.66 -6.12
N ALA A 4 12.45 9.88 -5.95
CA ALA A 4 11.71 10.26 -4.75
C ALA A 4 10.50 11.18 -5.04
N ASP A 5 9.86 11.04 -6.20
CA ASP A 5 8.60 11.76 -6.48
C ASP A 5 7.38 11.09 -5.81
N THR A 6 7.55 9.85 -5.33
CA THR A 6 6.45 9.09 -4.74
C THR A 6 6.28 9.38 -3.25
N ASP A 7 6.05 10.65 -2.89
CA ASP A 7 5.60 11.00 -1.54
C ASP A 7 4.11 10.69 -1.41
N PHE A 8 3.82 9.53 -0.84
CA PHE A 8 2.46 9.14 -0.50
C PHE A 8 2.10 9.67 0.90
N PRO A 9 1.23 10.69 1.04
CA PRO A 9 0.90 11.23 2.34
C PRO A 9 0.15 10.20 3.20
N PRO A 10 0.30 10.24 4.54
CA PRO A 10 -0.42 9.34 5.42
C PRO A 10 -1.93 9.66 5.35
N PRO A 11 -2.80 8.65 5.31
CA PRO A 11 -4.23 8.87 5.23
C PRO A 11 -4.78 9.32 6.60
N THR A 12 -5.65 10.32 6.59
CA THR A 12 -6.29 10.87 7.80
C THR A 12 -7.79 10.63 7.86
N ASP A 13 -8.38 10.20 6.76
CA ASP A 13 -9.81 9.99 6.58
C ASP A 13 -10.07 8.94 5.48
N LEU A 14 -11.34 8.55 5.30
CA LEU A 14 -11.73 7.54 4.33
C LEU A 14 -11.34 7.92 2.89
N ALA A 15 -11.62 9.17 2.48
CA ALA A 15 -11.40 9.59 1.11
C ALA A 15 -9.89 9.63 0.80
N SER A 16 -9.08 10.15 1.73
CA SER A 16 -7.61 10.14 1.58
C SER A 16 -7.04 8.72 1.56
N ALA A 17 -7.54 7.79 2.36
CA ALA A 17 -7.13 6.39 2.34
C ALA A 17 -7.46 5.68 1.02
N GLN A 18 -8.67 5.87 0.49
CA GLN A 18 -9.07 5.27 -0.78
C GLN A 18 -8.25 5.81 -1.95
N ALA A 19 -8.05 7.14 -2.00
CA ALA A 19 -7.23 7.79 -3.02
C ALA A 19 -5.77 7.29 -2.97
N LEU A 20 -5.22 7.18 -1.77
CA LEU A 20 -3.88 6.65 -1.53
C LEU A 20 -3.73 5.21 -2.05
N ILE A 21 -4.64 4.30 -1.67
CA ILE A 21 -4.60 2.91 -2.11
C ILE A 21 -4.65 2.81 -3.64
N ALA A 22 -5.52 3.60 -4.29
CA ALA A 22 -5.62 3.63 -5.74
C ALA A 22 -4.32 4.12 -6.40
N ALA A 23 -3.71 5.20 -5.88
CA ALA A 23 -2.48 5.75 -6.41
C ALA A 23 -1.29 4.77 -6.28
N VAL A 24 -1.10 4.19 -5.09
CA VAL A 24 -0.03 3.21 -4.83
C VAL A 24 -0.17 1.98 -5.74
N ARG A 25 -1.40 1.47 -5.93
CA ARG A 25 -1.65 0.32 -6.82
C ARG A 25 -1.41 0.66 -8.29
N SER A 26 -1.76 1.88 -8.71
CA SER A 26 -1.49 2.34 -10.08
C SER A 26 0.01 2.42 -10.35
N GLU A 27 0.77 2.96 -9.41
CA GLU A 27 2.23 3.06 -9.52
C GLU A 27 2.88 1.68 -9.55
N ALA A 28 2.47 0.79 -8.65
CA ALA A 28 2.95 -0.59 -8.64
C ALA A 28 2.62 -1.34 -9.94
N ALA A 29 1.45 -1.11 -10.52
CA ALA A 29 1.11 -1.69 -11.81
C ALA A 29 1.99 -1.14 -12.95
N ALA A 30 2.27 0.18 -12.95
CA ALA A 30 3.15 0.81 -13.93
C ALA A 30 4.60 0.30 -13.85
N GLN A 31 5.09 0.05 -12.63
CA GLN A 31 6.42 -0.49 -12.37
C GLN A 31 6.47 -2.04 -12.34
N GLN A 32 5.33 -2.71 -12.51
CA GLN A 32 5.18 -4.17 -12.39
C GLN A 32 5.67 -4.75 -11.05
N VAL A 33 5.51 -4.00 -9.96
CA VAL A 33 5.87 -4.41 -8.60
C VAL A 33 4.71 -5.15 -7.93
N ALA A 34 4.99 -6.31 -7.37
CA ALA A 34 4.02 -7.06 -6.59
C ALA A 34 3.89 -6.49 -5.16
N LEU A 35 2.74 -5.91 -4.83
CA LEU A 35 2.44 -5.42 -3.48
C LEU A 35 1.63 -6.45 -2.68
N ARG A 36 1.74 -6.37 -1.35
CA ARG A 36 0.75 -7.01 -0.46
C ARG A 36 -0.64 -6.43 -0.72
N VAL A 37 -1.66 -7.27 -0.53
CA VAL A 37 -3.06 -6.82 -0.62
C VAL A 37 -3.31 -5.73 0.43
N PRO A 38 -3.95 -4.60 0.08
CA PRO A 38 -4.24 -3.54 1.05
C PRO A 38 -5.25 -4.02 2.11
N PRO A 39 -5.25 -3.43 3.31
CA PRO A 39 -6.23 -3.75 4.35
C PRO A 39 -7.69 -3.59 3.86
N PRO A 40 -8.58 -4.57 4.11
CA PRO A 40 -9.97 -4.48 3.68
C PRO A 40 -10.70 -3.34 4.40
N GLU A 41 -11.49 -2.57 3.65
CA GLU A 41 -12.26 -1.46 4.20
C GLU A 41 -13.34 -1.97 5.17
N PRO A 42 -13.46 -1.39 6.38
CA PRO A 42 -14.51 -1.72 7.32
C PRO A 42 -15.89 -1.39 6.75
N THR A 43 -16.84 -2.33 6.82
CA THR A 43 -18.21 -2.12 6.33
C THR A 43 -19.15 -1.53 7.39
N THR A 44 -18.70 -1.42 8.64
CA THR A 44 -19.49 -0.93 9.77
C THR A 44 -18.84 0.30 10.38
N CYS A 45 -19.53 1.44 10.35
CA CYS A 45 -19.19 2.57 11.20
C CYS A 45 -19.69 2.31 12.62
N CYS A 46 -18.83 2.38 13.62
CA CYS A 46 -19.19 2.17 15.02
C CYS A 46 -20.11 3.28 15.59
N GLY A 47 -20.40 4.33 14.81
CA GLY A 47 -21.31 5.42 15.15
C GLY A 47 -20.85 6.32 16.31
N ARG A 48 -19.66 6.06 16.87
CA ARG A 48 -19.14 6.68 18.10
C ARG A 48 -18.22 7.88 17.85
N GLY A 49 -18.15 8.35 16.60
CA GLY A 49 -17.14 9.30 16.14
C GLY A 49 -15.87 8.61 15.67
N CYS A 50 -14.91 9.37 15.12
CA CYS A 50 -13.67 8.82 14.57
C CYS A 50 -12.73 8.29 15.66
N ASN A 51 -12.68 8.96 16.83
CA ASN A 51 -11.81 8.56 17.96
C ASN A 51 -12.19 7.18 18.50
N GLY A 52 -11.28 6.20 18.38
CA GLY A 52 -11.47 4.83 18.87
C GLY A 52 -12.39 3.96 18.00
N CYS A 53 -12.67 4.36 16.76
CA CYS A 53 -13.46 3.55 15.83
C CYS A 53 -12.59 2.54 15.08
N VAL A 54 -13.23 1.49 14.51
CA VAL A 54 -12.57 0.54 13.59
C VAL A 54 -11.83 1.26 12.45
N TRP A 55 -12.29 2.47 12.10
CA TRP A 55 -11.66 3.36 11.14
C TRP A 55 -10.25 3.81 11.52
N GLU A 56 -9.95 4.10 12.80
CA GLU A 56 -8.58 4.50 13.18
C GLU A 56 -7.60 3.35 13.06
N GLY A 57 -7.99 2.15 13.50
CA GLY A 57 -7.19 0.95 13.33
C GLY A 57 -6.97 0.62 11.85
N TRP A 58 -8.00 0.80 11.02
CA TRP A 58 -7.88 0.63 9.58
C TRP A 58 -6.99 1.69 8.93
N LEU A 59 -7.13 2.98 9.27
CA LEU A 59 -6.27 4.05 8.77
C LEU A 59 -4.80 3.82 9.14
N ALA A 60 -4.53 3.38 10.37
CA ALA A 60 -3.18 3.00 10.79
C ALA A 60 -2.64 1.80 10.00
N ALA A 61 -3.48 0.79 9.73
CA ALA A 61 -3.10 -0.36 8.91
C ALA A 61 -2.82 0.05 7.45
N VAL A 62 -3.60 0.98 6.88
CA VAL A 62 -3.37 1.53 5.53
C VAL A 62 -2.08 2.35 5.50
N ALA A 63 -1.82 3.16 6.52
CA ALA A 63 -0.58 3.93 6.64
C ALA A 63 0.66 3.00 6.65
N TYR A 64 0.60 1.93 7.46
CA TYR A 64 1.66 0.92 7.50
C TYR A 64 1.82 0.17 6.17
N TRP A 65 0.72 -0.23 5.53
CA TRP A 65 0.76 -0.85 4.21
C TRP A 65 1.42 0.05 3.16
N ARG A 66 1.12 1.36 3.21
CA ARG A 66 1.74 2.35 2.35
C ARG A 66 3.24 2.44 2.58
N ASP A 67 3.72 2.52 3.82
CA ASP A 67 5.16 2.58 4.10
C ASP A 67 5.92 1.40 3.46
N GLU A 68 5.37 0.20 3.60
CA GLU A 68 5.92 -1.00 2.99
C GLU A 68 5.90 -0.94 1.46
N ALA A 69 4.80 -0.46 0.87
CA ALA A 69 4.71 -0.28 -0.57
C ALA A 69 5.72 0.75 -1.10
N SER A 70 5.91 1.86 -0.39
CA SER A 70 6.90 2.89 -0.75
C SER A 70 8.32 2.32 -0.75
N LEU A 71 8.67 1.47 0.21
CA LEU A 71 9.98 0.80 0.24
C LEU A 71 10.21 -0.12 -0.96
N LEU A 72 9.18 -0.86 -1.37
CA LEU A 72 9.23 -1.73 -2.55
C LEU A 72 9.33 -0.92 -3.85
N LEU A 73 8.61 0.19 -3.96
CA LEU A 73 8.61 1.07 -5.14
C LEU A 73 9.88 1.92 -5.26
N ALA A 74 10.53 2.24 -4.13
CA ALA A 74 11.80 2.95 -4.11
C ALA A 74 13.00 2.03 -4.41
N SER A 75 12.81 0.71 -4.34
CA SER A 75 13.86 -0.27 -4.57
C SER A 75 13.92 -0.65 -6.05
N PRO A 76 15.05 -0.46 -6.75
CA PRO A 76 15.19 -0.82 -8.16
C PRO A 76 15.12 -2.35 -8.44
N GLU A 77 15.09 -3.17 -7.38
CA GLU A 77 14.88 -4.63 -7.40
C GLU A 77 13.40 -5.05 -7.34
N GLY A 78 12.47 -4.19 -7.76
CA GLY A 78 11.12 -4.62 -8.20
C GLY A 78 11.15 -5.62 -9.37
N LEU A 79 12.32 -5.80 -10.00
CA LEU A 79 12.61 -6.77 -11.03
C LEU A 79 13.35 -8.00 -10.47
N ALA A 80 12.63 -8.94 -9.88
CA ALA A 80 12.92 -10.39 -9.83
C ALA A 80 12.55 -11.03 -8.48
N ALA A 81 11.31 -11.52 -8.38
CA ALA A 81 11.19 -12.85 -7.80
C ALA A 81 11.88 -13.82 -8.78
N PRO A 82 12.91 -14.60 -8.38
CA PRO A 82 13.47 -15.60 -9.28
C PRO A 82 12.39 -16.65 -9.56
N ALA A 83 11.90 -16.68 -10.80
CA ALA A 83 11.19 -17.83 -11.32
C ALA A 83 12.05 -19.06 -11.04
N SER A 84 11.51 -19.99 -10.25
CA SER A 84 12.11 -21.29 -9.98
C SER A 84 12.38 -21.99 -11.32
N HIS A 85 13.62 -21.89 -11.80
CA HIS A 85 14.11 -22.81 -12.81
C HIS A 85 14.58 -24.06 -12.06
N SER A 86 13.71 -25.07 -12.04
CA SER A 86 14.08 -26.42 -11.63
C SER A 86 15.12 -26.96 -12.60
N THR A 87 16.38 -27.02 -12.17
CA THR A 87 17.43 -27.81 -12.82
C THR A 87 17.35 -29.24 -12.30
N GLY A 88 17.16 -30.22 -13.20
CA GLY A 88 17.27 -31.66 -12.87
C GLY A 88 17.11 -32.50 -14.14
N THR A 89 18.23 -32.74 -14.84
CA THR A 89 18.91 -34.04 -15.07
C THR A 89 18.34 -34.86 -16.22
#